data_AF-A0A4Q2RV10-F1
#
_entry.id   AF-A0A4Q2RV10-F1
#
_cell.length_a   1.000
_cell.length_b   1.000
_cell.length_c   1.000
_cell.angle_alpha   90.00
_cell.angle_beta   90.00
_cell.angle_gamma   90.00
#
_symmetry.space_group_name_H-M   'P 1'
#
loop_
_entity.id
_entity.type
_entity.pdbx_description
1 polymer ?
#
loop_
_entity_poly.entity_id
_entity_poly.type
_entity_poly.pdbx_seq_one_letter_code
_entity_poly.pdbx_strand_id
1 'polypeptide(L)'
;MTQLRAVALARSFDPTPARSSSELLARQVLDPSRDDVTSEVVLVVAHDVRPGVDLDVGECDQWPAIRQRITDAAEPHEEGHP
;
A
#
# COMPACT_ATOMS: atom_id res chain seq x y z
N MET A 1 3.75 -7.57 -21.18
CA MET A 1 4.43 -6.32 -20.78
C MET A 1 4.40 -6.33 -19.27
N THR A 2 5.55 -6.33 -18.61
CA THR A 2 5.61 -6.45 -17.14
C THR A 2 4.91 -5.26 -16.50
N GLN A 3 3.76 -5.52 -15.90
CA GLN A 3 2.94 -4.51 -15.23
C GLN A 3 3.59 -4.20 -13.87
N LEU A 4 4.08 -2.98 -13.70
CA LEU A 4 4.67 -2.54 -12.43
C LEU A 4 3.57 -2.36 -11.38
N ARG A 5 3.87 -2.67 -10.12
CA ARG A 5 2.97 -2.42 -8.99
C ARG A 5 3.58 -1.36 -8.09
N ALA A 6 2.76 -0.42 -7.63
CA ALA A 6 3.17 0.65 -6.72
C ALA A 6 2.20 0.78 -5.55
N VAL A 7 2.74 0.78 -4.33
CA VAL A 7 1.96 0.90 -3.10
C VAL A 7 2.46 2.13 -2.34
N ALA A 8 1.56 3.07 -2.05
CA ALA A 8 1.87 4.21 -1.19
C ALA A 8 1.20 4.05 0.18
N LEU A 9 2.01 4.08 1.24
CA LEU A 9 1.50 4.15 2.62
C LEU A 9 1.27 5.61 3.01
N ALA A 10 0.03 5.99 3.26
CA ALA A 10 -0.34 7.33 3.69
C ALA A 10 -0.79 7.34 5.16
N ARG A 11 -0.44 8.42 5.86
CA ARG A 11 -0.85 8.65 7.26
C ARG A 11 -1.84 9.80 7.34
N SER A 12 -2.94 9.58 8.06
CA SER A 12 -3.95 10.60 8.37
C SER A 12 -4.27 10.60 9.86
N PHE A 13 -4.79 11.71 10.38
CA PHE A 13 -5.39 11.77 11.71
C PHE A 13 -6.85 11.31 11.73
N ASP A 14 -7.48 11.23 10.54
CA ASP A 14 -8.84 10.75 10.35
C ASP A 14 -8.81 9.52 9.43
N PRO A 15 -9.53 8.43 9.75
CA PRO A 15 -9.56 7.23 8.92
C PRO A 15 -10.31 7.41 7.58
N THR A 16 -11.01 8.53 7.40
CA THR A 16 -11.74 8.84 6.16
C THR A 16 -10.79 9.43 5.10
N PRO A 17 -10.70 8.82 3.90
CA PRO A 17 -9.74 9.26 2.88
C PRO A 17 -9.90 10.70 2.43
N ALA A 18 -11.14 11.19 2.31
CA ALA A 18 -11.48 12.48 1.72
C ALA A 18 -10.92 13.73 2.45
N ARG A 19 -10.30 13.57 3.63
CA ARG A 19 -9.76 14.69 4.43
C ARG A 19 -8.24 14.71 4.57
N SER A 20 -7.52 13.74 4.01
CA SER A 20 -6.08 13.61 4.23
C SER A 20 -5.24 14.26 3.13
N SER A 21 -4.45 15.28 3.47
CA SER A 21 -3.47 15.86 2.54
C SER A 21 -2.38 14.89 2.13
N SER A 22 -1.96 13.99 3.03
CA SER A 22 -0.95 12.97 2.72
C SER A 22 -1.48 11.92 1.75
N GLU A 23 -2.78 11.62 1.80
CA GLU A 23 -3.41 10.71 0.85
C GLU A 23 -3.58 11.35 -0.53
N LEU A 24 -3.98 12.62 -0.58
CA LEU A 24 -4.04 13.38 -1.83
C LEU A 24 -2.67 13.41 -2.54
N LEU A 25 -1.60 13.70 -1.79
CA LEU A 25 -0.24 13.69 -2.32
C LEU A 25 0.16 12.30 -2.81
N ALA A 26 -0.15 11.24 -2.06
CA ALA A 26 0.15 9.86 -2.47
C ALA A 26 -0.50 9.53 -3.83
N ARG A 27 -1.78 9.90 -4.02
CA ARG A 27 -2.48 9.70 -5.30
C ARG A 27 -1.86 10.50 -6.46
N GLN A 28 -1.41 11.71 -6.19
CA GLN A 28 -0.75 12.55 -7.19
C GLN A 28 0.63 12.00 -7.58
N VAL A 29 1.38 11.46 -6.61
CA VAL A 29 2.69 10.82 -6.85
C VAL A 29 2.55 9.52 -7.64
N LEU A 30 1.51 8.74 -7.38
CA LEU A 30 1.23 7.48 -8.08
C LEU A 30 0.72 7.66 -9.52
N ASP A 31 0.69 8.91 -10.02
CA ASP A 31 0.32 9.35 -11.37
C ASP A 31 -0.64 8.40 -12.13
N PRO A 32 -1.96 8.69 -12.11
CA PRO A 32 -2.95 7.85 -12.78
C PRO A 32 -2.83 7.83 -14.31
N SER A 33 -1.96 8.65 -14.92
CA SER A 33 -1.70 8.63 -16.36
C SER A 33 -0.72 7.55 -16.82
N ARG A 34 -0.12 6.82 -15.87
CA ARG A 34 0.80 5.70 -16.16
C ARG A 34 0.03 4.39 -16.33
N ASP A 35 -0.29 4.06 -17.58
CA ASP A 35 -1.01 2.81 -17.91
C ASP A 35 -0.17 1.53 -17.64
N ASP A 36 1.15 1.67 -17.47
CA ASP A 36 2.08 0.57 -17.20
C ASP A 36 2.20 0.22 -15.70
N VAL A 37 1.52 0.97 -14.82
CA VAL A 37 1.60 0.84 -13.36
C VAL A 37 0.22 0.61 -12.74
N THR A 38 0.08 -0.47 -11.97
CA THR A 38 -1.05 -0.62 -11.04
C THR A 38 -0.69 -0.05 -9.68
N SER A 39 -1.42 0.98 -9.27
CA SER A 39 -1.16 1.70 -8.04
C SER A 39 -2.26 1.52 -6.99
N GLU A 40 -1.86 1.48 -5.72
CA GLU A 40 -2.78 1.53 -4.59
C GLU A 40 -2.26 2.46 -3.49
N VAL A 41 -3.20 3.06 -2.74
CA VAL A 41 -2.89 3.85 -1.54
C VAL A 41 -3.48 3.14 -0.32
N VAL A 42 -2.65 2.91 0.69
CA VAL A 42 -3.05 2.33 1.97
C VAL A 42 -3.03 3.43 3.03
N LEU A 43 -4.19 3.76 3.59
CA LEU A 43 -4.31 4.63 4.75
C LEU A 43 -4.07 3.80 6.02
N VAL A 44 -2.87 3.89 6.58
CA VAL A 44 -2.47 3.03 7.72
C VAL A 44 -3.41 3.20 8.92
N VAL A 45 -3.93 4.40 9.15
CA VAL A 45 -4.89 4.69 10.24
C VAL A 45 -6.25 3.99 10.09
N ALA A 46 -6.59 3.50 8.89
CA ALA A 46 -7.80 2.71 8.66
C ALA A 46 -7.63 1.23 9.03
N HIS A 47 -6.43 0.85 9.49
CA HIS A 47 -6.08 -0.51 9.88
C HIS A 47 -5.67 -0.56 11.35
N ASP A 48 -5.99 -1.65 12.01
CA ASP A 48 -5.48 -1.94 13.35
C ASP A 48 -4.01 -2.39 13.22
N VAL A 49 -3.09 -1.44 13.36
CA VAL A 49 -1.65 -1.67 13.31
C VAL A 49 -1.08 -1.46 14.70
N ARG A 50 -0.61 -2.55 15.31
CA ARG A 50 -0.10 -2.48 16.68
C ARG A 50 1.25 -1.76 16.72
N PRO A 51 1.50 -0.93 17.75
CA PRO A 51 2.80 -0.29 17.89
C PRO A 51 3.88 -1.33 18.19
N GLY A 52 5.03 -1.22 17.53
CA GLY A 52 6.13 -2.16 17.69
C GLY A 52 7.09 -2.15 16.49
N VAL A 53 8.07 -3.05 16.52
CA VAL A 53 9.02 -3.28 15.42
C VAL A 53 8.99 -4.71 14.89
N ASP A 54 8.24 -5.59 15.54
CA ASP A 54 8.06 -6.97 15.10
C ASP A 54 7.20 -7.03 13.83
N LEU A 55 7.44 -8.04 13.00
CA LEU A 55 6.73 -8.21 11.72
C LEU A 55 5.30 -8.72 11.88
N ASP A 56 5.02 -9.36 13.01
CA ASP A 56 3.71 -9.90 13.38
C ASP A 56 3.68 -10.00 14.91
N VAL A 57 2.79 -9.24 15.56
CA VAL A 57 2.63 -9.27 17.02
C VAL A 57 1.40 -10.08 17.47
N GLY A 58 0.78 -10.86 16.58
CA GLY A 58 -0.29 -11.82 16.89
C GLY A 58 -1.71 -11.33 16.55
N GLU A 59 -2.72 -12.05 17.07
CA GLU A 59 -4.14 -11.83 16.76
C GLU A 59 -4.53 -10.36 16.97
N CYS A 60 -5.17 -9.80 15.94
CA CYS A 60 -5.60 -8.39 15.76
C CYS A 60 -4.61 -7.42 15.09
N ASP A 61 -3.35 -7.79 14.83
CA ASP A 61 -2.47 -6.93 14.04
C ASP A 61 -2.70 -7.10 12.52
N GLN A 62 -2.97 -6.00 11.83
CA GLN A 62 -3.16 -5.97 10.38
C GLN A 62 -1.88 -5.59 9.62
N TRP A 63 -0.78 -5.30 10.32
CA TRP A 63 0.52 -5.05 9.68
C TRP A 63 0.98 -6.16 8.75
N PRO A 64 0.86 -7.47 9.07
CA PRO A 64 1.27 -8.53 8.15
C PRO A 64 0.58 -8.46 6.78
N ALA A 65 -0.71 -8.09 6.76
CA ALA A 65 -1.46 -7.94 5.51
C ALA A 65 -1.04 -6.71 4.71
N ILE A 66 -0.73 -5.59 5.38
CA ILE A 66 -0.18 -4.38 4.71
C ILE A 66 1.21 -4.69 4.16
N ARG A 67 2.06 -5.36 4.94
CA ARG A 67 3.41 -5.75 4.55
C ARG A 67 3.40 -6.66 3.32
N GLN A 68 2.46 -7.59 3.23
CA GLN A 68 2.33 -8.47 2.06
C GLN A 68 2.13 -7.66 0.78
N ARG A 69 1.31 -6.62 0.78
CA ARG A 69 1.11 -5.75 -0.39
C ARG A 69 2.41 -5.08 -0.85
N ILE A 70 3.24 -4.67 0.10
CA ILE A 70 4.55 -4.06 -0.18
C ILE A 70 5.47 -5.10 -0.83
N THR A 71 5.51 -6.33 -0.28
CA THR A 71 6.30 -7.43 -0.85
C THR A 71 5.82 -7.78 -2.25
N ASP A 72 4.52 -7.96 -2.46
CA ASP A 72 3.92 -8.27 -3.76
C ASP A 72 4.21 -7.19 -4.81
N ALA A 73 4.36 -5.93 -4.40
CA ALA A 73 4.75 -4.84 -5.30
C ALA A 73 6.25 -4.79 -5.61
N ALA A 74 7.09 -5.32 -4.73
CA ALA A 74 8.54 -5.36 -4.89
C ALA A 74 9.00 -6.58 -5.72
N GLU A 75 8.25 -7.67 -5.70
CA GLU A 75 8.55 -8.87 -6.48
C GLU A 75 8.28 -8.61 -7.98
N PRO A 76 9.20 -8.99 -8.87
CA PRO A 76 8.95 -8.94 -10.31
C PRO A 76 7.83 -9.93 -10.65
N HIS A 77 6.76 -9.44 -11.29
CA HIS A 77 5.75 -10.31 -11.88
C HIS A 77 6.40 -11.04 -13.08
N GLU A 78 6.90 -12.27 -12.85
CA GLU A 78 7.18 -13.18 -13.96
C GLU A 78 5.85 -13.53 -14.62
N GLU A 79 5.62 -13.03 -15.84
CA GLU A 79 4.56 -13.54 -16.71
C GLU A 79 4.81 -15.04 -16.88
N GLY A 80 3.99 -15.86 -16.22
CA GLY A 80 3.98 -17.30 -16.45
C GLY A 80 3.84 -17.58 -17.94
N HIS A 81 4.91 -18.10 -18.54
CA HIS A 81 4.87 -18.67 -19.88
C HIS A 81 4.03 -19.96 -19.83
N PRO A 82 3.16 -20.23 -20.82
CA PRO A 82 2.11 -21.26 -20.76
C PRO A 82 2.61 -22.68 -20.49
#